data_AF-A0A843GGE0-F1
#
_entry.id   AF-A0A843GGE0-F1
#
_cell.length_a   1.000
_cell.length_b   1.000
_cell.length_c   1.000
_cell.angle_alpha   90.00
_cell.angle_beta   90.00
_cell.angle_gamma   90.00
#
_symmetry.space_group_name_H-M   'P 1'
#
loop_
_entity.id
_entity.type
_entity.pdbx_description
1 polymer ?
#
loop_
_entity_poly.entity_id
_entity_poly.type
_entity_poly.pdbx_seq_one_letter_code
_entity_poly.pdbx_strand_id
1 'polypeptide(L)'
;MKYKIGDKVILTGELYYTSNDLKPKSYIKDKHTEVTRISPGSRHPYNTTGDLGWCDEKSLTKDEPVVKKEIEIELIDKDDLIGYIKEHPDDVIIMNGKQVKEVFNL
;
A
#
# COMPACT_ATOMS: atom_id res chain seq x y z
N MET A 1 2.44 -11.80 12.23
CA MET A 1 1.63 -10.70 11.68
C MET A 1 2.34 -10.18 10.44
N LYS A 2 1.71 -10.33 9.29
CA LYS A 2 2.22 -9.84 8.00
C LYS A 2 1.92 -8.35 7.77
N TYR A 3 0.81 -7.83 8.28
CA TYR A 3 0.35 -6.46 8.04
C TYR A 3 0.38 -5.60 9.31
N LYS A 4 0.40 -4.28 9.14
CA LYS A 4 0.39 -3.24 10.18
C LYS A 4 -0.81 -2.31 10.01
N ILE A 5 -1.21 -1.64 11.08
CA ILE A 5 -2.21 -0.55 11.00
C ILE A 5 -1.66 0.52 10.05
N GLY A 6 -2.50 0.98 9.12
CA GLY A 6 -2.10 1.91 8.07
C GLY A 6 -1.75 1.26 6.72
N ASP A 7 -1.53 -0.07 6.69
CA ASP A 7 -1.23 -0.74 5.43
C ASP A 7 -2.45 -0.71 4.51
N LYS A 8 -2.26 -0.22 3.28
CA LYS A 8 -3.24 -0.36 2.20
C LYS A 8 -3.24 -1.79 1.69
N VAL A 9 -4.44 -2.37 1.60
CA VAL A 9 -4.65 -3.78 1.27
C VAL A 9 -5.88 -3.97 0.38
N ILE A 10 -5.82 -5.00 -0.45
CA ILE A 10 -6.97 -5.53 -1.18
C ILE A 10 -7.54 -6.69 -0.36
N LEU A 11 -8.77 -6.53 0.10
CA LEU A 11 -9.52 -7.54 0.85
C LEU A 11 -10.36 -8.40 -0.11
N THR A 12 -10.05 -9.70 -0.13
CA THR A 12 -10.86 -10.73 -0.78
C THR A 12 -10.98 -11.94 0.15
N GLY A 13 -12.15 -12.13 0.75
CA GLY A 13 -12.37 -13.22 1.68
C GLY A 13 -13.58 -13.07 2.58
N GLU A 14 -13.64 -13.98 3.54
CA GLU A 14 -14.68 -14.03 4.55
C GLU A 14 -14.47 -12.96 5.64
N LEU A 15 -15.60 -12.48 6.18
CA LEU A 15 -15.64 -11.53 7.29
C LEU A 15 -16.39 -12.11 8.48
N TYR A 16 -15.90 -11.78 9.67
CA TYR A 16 -16.34 -12.32 10.95
C TYR A 16 -16.78 -11.19 11.87
N TYR A 17 -17.77 -11.41 12.75
CA TYR A 17 -18.27 -10.35 13.63
C TYR A 17 -17.25 -10.04 14.75
N THR A 18 -16.59 -11.08 15.27
CA THR A 18 -15.47 -10.97 16.20
C THR A 18 -14.20 -11.62 15.65
N SER A 19 -13.05 -11.30 16.25
CA SER A 19 -11.75 -11.84 15.85
C SER A 19 -11.58 -13.35 16.12
N ASN A 20 -12.53 -14.00 16.81
CA ASN A 20 -12.46 -15.41 17.19
C ASN A 20 -13.72 -16.22 16.84
N ASP A 21 -14.64 -15.65 16.07
CA ASP A 21 -15.84 -16.38 15.63
C ASP A 21 -15.47 -17.61 14.81
N LEU A 22 -16.35 -18.62 14.82
CA LEU A 22 -16.14 -19.86 14.05
C LEU A 22 -16.81 -19.83 12.67
N LYS A 23 -17.69 -18.86 12.44
CA LYS A 23 -18.53 -18.80 11.23
C LYS A 23 -18.43 -17.44 10.58
N PRO A 24 -18.26 -17.38 9.25
CA PRO A 24 -18.24 -16.13 8.53
C PRO A 24 -19.66 -15.53 8.49
N LYS A 25 -19.73 -14.21 8.62
CA LYS A 25 -20.95 -13.42 8.46
C LYS A 25 -21.21 -13.07 7.00
N SER A 26 -20.15 -12.79 6.24
CA SER A 26 -20.23 -12.34 4.86
C SER A 26 -18.94 -12.62 4.09
N TYR A 27 -18.99 -12.41 2.78
CA TYR A 27 -17.83 -12.49 1.90
C TYR A 27 -17.68 -11.18 1.12
N ILE A 28 -16.45 -10.68 1.01
CA ILE A 28 -16.10 -9.52 0.20
C ILE A 28 -15.08 -9.93 -0.86
N LYS A 29 -15.17 -9.28 -2.02
CA LYS A 29 -14.24 -9.47 -3.14
C LYS A 29 -13.67 -8.13 -3.56
N ASP A 30 -12.35 -8.11 -3.79
CA ASP A 30 -11.61 -7.03 -4.45
C ASP A 30 -11.82 -5.64 -3.84
N LYS A 31 -11.89 -5.56 -2.52
CA LYS A 31 -12.09 -4.30 -1.81
C LYS A 31 -10.75 -3.69 -1.42
N HIS A 32 -10.39 -2.61 -2.10
CA HIS A 32 -9.29 -1.74 -1.67
C HIS A 32 -9.66 -1.02 -0.36
N THR A 33 -8.82 -1.16 0.65
CA THR A 33 -9.05 -0.68 2.02
C THR A 33 -7.74 -0.52 2.78
N GLU A 34 -7.82 -0.16 4.06
CA GLU A 34 -6.66 0.04 4.94
C GLU A 34 -6.87 -0.77 6.23
N VAL A 35 -5.80 -1.36 6.76
CA VAL A 35 -5.84 -2.06 8.05
C VAL A 35 -6.00 -1.03 9.17
N THR A 36 -7.08 -1.15 9.95
CA THR A 36 -7.39 -0.20 11.04
C THR A 36 -7.17 -0.78 12.42
N ARG A 37 -7.29 -2.10 12.57
CA ARG A 37 -7.09 -2.79 13.85
C ARG A 37 -6.44 -4.15 13.66
N ILE A 38 -5.71 -4.54 14.70
CA ILE A 38 -5.00 -5.81 14.78
C ILE A 38 -5.31 -6.45 16.14
N SER A 39 -5.66 -7.72 16.13
CA SER A 39 -5.87 -8.55 17.32
C SER A 39 -4.85 -9.71 17.31
N PRO A 40 -3.70 -9.56 17.99
CA PRO A 40 -2.70 -10.62 18.01
C PRO A 40 -3.16 -11.92 18.64
N GLY A 41 -2.88 -13.03 17.96
CA GLY A 41 -3.20 -14.38 18.43
C GLY A 41 -4.65 -14.81 18.23
N SER A 42 -5.52 -13.97 17.67
CA SER A 42 -6.90 -14.36 17.34
C SER A 42 -6.98 -15.06 15.99
N ARG A 43 -8.09 -15.77 15.75
CA ARG A 43 -8.34 -16.52 14.50
C ARG A 43 -8.36 -15.63 13.26
N HIS A 44 -9.03 -14.49 13.38
CA HIS A 44 -9.22 -13.50 12.32
C HIS A 44 -8.58 -12.18 12.79
N PRO A 45 -7.26 -12.01 12.62
CA PRO A 45 -6.50 -11.00 13.34
C PRO A 45 -6.65 -9.57 12.82
N TYR A 46 -7.24 -9.34 11.64
CA TYR A 46 -7.27 -8.03 11.00
C TYR A 46 -8.68 -7.48 10.83
N ASN A 47 -8.84 -6.18 10.95
CA ASN A 47 -10.05 -5.45 10.58
C ASN A 47 -9.65 -4.22 9.76
N THR A 48 -10.49 -3.83 8.80
CA THR A 48 -10.17 -2.79 7.82
C THR A 48 -11.14 -1.61 7.88
N THR A 49 -10.87 -0.55 7.10
CA THR A 49 -11.70 0.65 7.07
C THR A 49 -13.18 0.35 6.84
N GLY A 50 -14.04 0.98 7.65
CA GLY A 50 -15.48 0.80 7.64
C GLY A 50 -16.01 -0.28 8.59
N ASP A 51 -15.13 -0.91 9.38
CA ASP A 51 -15.50 -1.99 10.32
C ASP A 51 -16.38 -3.07 9.69
N LEU A 52 -15.97 -3.54 8.51
CA LEU A 52 -16.74 -4.49 7.73
C LEU A 52 -16.83 -5.86 8.43
N GLY A 53 -15.86 -6.14 9.30
CA GLY A 53 -15.69 -7.39 10.04
C GLY A 53 -14.20 -7.74 10.19
N TRP A 54 -13.92 -8.74 11.01
CA TRP A 54 -12.59 -9.32 11.14
C TRP A 54 -12.31 -10.28 9.99
N CYS A 55 -11.05 -10.39 9.56
CA CYS A 55 -10.64 -11.19 8.41
C CYS A 55 -9.31 -11.92 8.65
N ASP A 56 -9.07 -12.94 7.83
CA ASP A 56 -7.83 -13.72 7.86
C ASP A 56 -6.68 -12.98 7.18
N GLU A 57 -5.45 -13.31 7.59
CA GLU A 57 -4.24 -12.84 6.90
C GLU A 57 -4.23 -13.19 5.41
N LYS A 58 -4.71 -14.39 5.05
CA LYS A 58 -4.79 -14.86 3.66
C LYS A 58 -5.84 -14.12 2.82
N SER A 59 -6.78 -13.41 3.46
CA SER A 59 -7.81 -12.63 2.78
C SER A 59 -7.32 -11.23 2.40
N LEU A 60 -6.13 -10.86 2.85
CA LEU A 60 -5.49 -9.59 2.53
C LEU A 60 -4.32 -9.81 1.58
N THR A 61 -4.27 -8.99 0.55
CA THR A 61 -3.08 -8.78 -0.30
C THR A 61 -2.67 -7.33 -0.14
N LYS A 62 -1.37 -7.02 -0.17
CA LYS A 62 -0.95 -5.62 -0.17
C LYS A 62 -1.50 -4.91 -1.41
N ASP A 63 -2.07 -3.74 -1.19
CA ASP A 63 -2.46 -2.82 -2.25
C ASP A 63 -1.26 -1.92 -2.55
N GLU A 64 -0.16 -2.55 -2.96
CA GLU A 64 1.03 -1.84 -3.41
C GLU A 64 0.72 -1.24 -4.78
N PRO A 65 1.06 0.04 -5.02
CA PRO A 65 1.07 0.55 -6.39
C PRO A 65 1.97 -0.38 -7.19
N VAL A 66 1.43 -0.94 -8.28
CA VAL A 66 2.25 -1.71 -9.22
C VAL A 66 3.32 -0.74 -9.70
N VAL A 67 4.57 -0.94 -9.27
CA VAL A 67 5.72 -0.20 -9.81
C VAL A 67 5.84 -0.61 -11.27
N LYS A 68 5.17 0.13 -12.15
CA LYS A 68 5.13 -0.20 -13.58
C LYS A 68 6.45 0.15 -14.26
N LYS A 69 7.26 1.04 -13.67
CA LYS A 69 8.61 1.36 -14.11
C LYS A 69 9.33 2.21 -13.05
N GLU A 70 10.59 1.90 -12.78
CA GLU A 70 11.53 2.87 -12.21
C GLU A 70 12.22 3.49 -13.42
N ILE A 71 12.12 4.82 -13.56
CA ILE A 71 12.81 5.56 -14.61
C ILE A 71 13.90 6.36 -13.94
N GLU A 72 15.14 6.06 -14.29
CA GLU A 72 16.32 6.85 -13.96
C GLU A 72 16.81 7.52 -15.24
N ILE A 73 16.84 8.85 -15.25
CA ILE A 73 17.38 9.64 -16.36
C ILE A 73 18.61 10.37 -15.84
N GLU A 74 19.75 10.11 -16.48
CA GLU A 74 20.97 10.88 -16.26
C GLU A 74 20.91 12.18 -17.05
N LEU A 75 21.24 13.29 -16.40
CA LEU A 75 21.43 14.59 -17.06
C LEU A 75 22.93 14.76 -17.29
N ILE A 76 23.35 14.87 -18.55
CA ILE A 76 24.76 14.99 -18.94
C ILE A 76 24.97 16.31 -19.72
N ASP A 77 25.95 17.11 -19.30
CA ASP A 77 26.44 18.28 -20.06
C ASP A 77 27.90 18.04 -20.44
N LYS A 78 28.19 17.97 -21.75
CA LYS A 78 29.55 17.79 -22.29
C LYS A 78 30.35 16.67 -21.58
N ASP A 79 29.70 15.52 -21.42
CA ASP A 79 30.24 14.31 -20.77
C ASP A 79 30.32 14.36 -19.23
N ASP A 80 29.96 15.48 -18.60
CA ASP A 80 29.82 15.58 -17.15
C ASP A 80 28.40 15.24 -16.73
N LEU A 81 28.26 14.26 -15.83
CA LEU A 81 27.01 13.98 -15.15
C LEU A 81 26.67 15.16 -14.24
N ILE A 82 25.59 15.85 -14.59
CA ILE A 82 25.12 17.02 -13.87
C ILE A 82 23.88 16.74 -13.02
N GLY A 83 23.29 15.53 -13.02
CA GLY A 83 22.17 15.18 -12.14
C GLY A 83 21.38 13.94 -12.55
N TYR A 84 20.37 13.61 -11.75
CA TYR A 84 19.44 12.51 -12.03
C TYR A 84 17.99 12.93 -11.81
N ILE A 85 17.10 12.40 -12.65
CA ILE A 85 15.66 12.37 -12.40
C ILE A 85 15.29 10.93 -12.06
N LYS A 86 14.68 10.76 -10.89
CA LYS A 86 14.14 9.48 -10.45
C LYS A 86 12.64 9.59 -10.26
N GLU A 87 11.89 8.89 -11.09
CA GLU A 87 10.44 8.78 -10.96
C GLU A 87 10.09 7.58 -10.08
N HIS A 88 9.47 7.84 -8.94
CA HIS A 88 8.81 6.85 -8.10
C HIS A 88 7.29 6.97 -8.27
N PRO A 89 6.53 5.88 -8.08
CA PRO A 89 5.07 5.89 -8.26
C PRO A 89 4.33 6.95 -7.43
N ASP A 90 4.92 7.36 -6.30
CA ASP A 90 4.33 8.31 -5.36
C ASP A 90 5.09 9.65 -5.32
N ASP A 91 6.24 9.80 -5.99
CA ASP A 91 7.12 10.97 -5.89
C ASP A 91 8.01 11.16 -7.15
N VAL A 92 8.17 12.40 -7.61
CA VAL A 92 9.24 12.77 -8.57
C VAL A 92 10.38 13.42 -7.78
N ILE A 93 11.58 12.82 -7.81
CA ILE A 93 12.75 13.37 -7.13
C ILE A 93 13.76 13.86 -8.18
N ILE A 94 13.99 15.17 -8.21
CA ILE A 94 15.08 15.81 -8.97
C ILE A 94 16.22 16.07 -7.99
N MET A 95 17.35 15.37 -8.14
CA MET A 95 18.51 15.56 -7.28
C MET A 95 19.56 16.40 -8.01
N ASN A 96 19.58 17.71 -7.73
CA ASN A 96 20.65 18.64 -8.12
C ASN A 96 20.84 19.76 -7.10
N GLY A 97 21.30 19.39 -5.89
CA GLY A 97 21.69 20.34 -4.84
C GLY A 97 20.57 21.19 -4.23
N LYS A 98 19.35 21.16 -4.77
CA LYS A 98 18.13 21.71 -4.15
C LYS A 98 16.93 20.83 -4.49
N GLN A 99 16.26 20.35 -3.44
CA GLN A 99 14.97 19.69 -3.54
C GLN A 99 13.94 20.70 -4.07
N VAL A 100 13.44 20.50 -5.29
CA VAL A 100 12.34 21.31 -5.85
C VAL A 100 11.07 20.47 -5.76
N LYS A 101 10.15 20.88 -4.86
CA LYS A 101 8.76 20.41 -4.85
C LYS A 101 7.97 21.28 -5.83
N GLU A 102 7.99 20.95 -7.12
CA GLU A 102 6.96 21.44 -8.04
C GLU A 102 6.35 20.26 -8.80
N VAL A 103 5.09 20.01 -8.50
CA VAL A 103 4.22 19.08 -9.21
C VAL A 103 3.78 19.81 -10.48
N PHE A 104 4.22 19.34 -11.65
CA PHE A 104 3.64 19.77 -12.91
C PHE A 104 2.24 19.16 -13.01
N ASN A 105 1.21 19.98 -12.81
CA ASN A 105 -0.14 19.66 -13.31
C ASN A 105 -0.13 19.94 -14.82
N LEU A 106 -0.25 18.89 -15.64
CA LEU A 106 -0.65 18.97 -17.04
C LEU A 106 -2.14 18.60 -17.16
#